data_AF-A0A1B9YLR1-F1
#
_entry.id   AF-A0A1B9YLR1-F1
#
_cell.length_a   1.000
_cell.length_b   1.000
_cell.length_c   1.000
_cell.angle_alpha   90.00
_cell.angle_beta   90.00
_cell.angle_gamma   90.00
#
_symmetry.space_group_name_H-M   'P 1'
#
loop_
_entity.id
_entity.type
_entity.pdbx_description
1 polymer ?
#
loop_
_entity_poly.entity_id
_entity_poly.type
_entity_poly.pdbx_seq_one_letter_code
_entity_poly.pdbx_strand_id
1 'polypeptide(L)'
;MLNDPGQWLAFALSGWTTTWPTQLLAIIWILWVMSWVLASFWSGQTKKHVMTWESLKYRSPILVGAILFLPLTGKVLGEKPLWQFGSLGIYVLACLVLAGISFTWWGRIHLGRFWSNAITHKEGHQVIDTGPYGLVRHPIYTGLIAGMLVTGIAVGTVTAMLGAALISLGMGLKARMEEGFLTAELGADAYGSYCRRVPMLIPFLPRT
;
A
#
# COMPACT_ATOMS: atom_id res chain seq x y z
N MET A 1 -12.06 -30.88 -15.16
CA MET A 1 -10.85 -31.46 -14.54
C MET A 1 -9.93 -30.32 -14.10
N LEU A 2 -10.21 -29.68 -12.96
CA LEU A 2 -9.37 -28.62 -12.38
C LEU A 2 -9.45 -28.73 -10.84
N ASN A 3 -8.82 -29.76 -10.29
CA ASN A 3 -8.78 -30.03 -8.83
C ASN A 3 -7.38 -29.91 -8.24
N ASP A 4 -6.46 -29.22 -8.92
CA ASP A 4 -5.14 -28.94 -8.38
C ASP A 4 -5.06 -27.47 -7.92
N PRO A 5 -4.93 -27.19 -6.60
CA PRO A 5 -4.75 -25.85 -6.07
C PRO A 5 -3.55 -25.12 -6.69
N GLY A 6 -2.52 -25.86 -7.14
CA GLY A 6 -1.35 -25.30 -7.81
C GLY A 6 -1.69 -24.66 -9.15
N GLN A 7 -2.69 -25.18 -9.88
CA GLN A 7 -3.13 -24.60 -11.14
C GLN A 7 -3.88 -23.28 -10.94
N TRP A 8 -4.66 -23.14 -9.86
CA TRP A 8 -5.29 -21.87 -9.51
C TRP A 8 -4.27 -20.80 -9.12
N LEU A 9 -3.23 -21.17 -8.38
CA LEU A 9 -2.15 -20.26 -8.03
C LEU A 9 -1.34 -19.85 -9.27
N ALA A 10 -0.96 -20.82 -10.11
CA ALA A 10 -0.27 -20.58 -11.37
C ALA A 10 -1.11 -19.74 -12.32
N PHE A 11 -2.42 -19.97 -12.39
CA PHE A 11 -3.37 -19.22 -13.22
C PHE A 11 -3.60 -17.79 -12.70
N ALA A 12 -3.75 -17.60 -11.38
CA ALA A 12 -3.90 -16.27 -10.78
C ALA A 12 -2.63 -15.43 -10.96
N LEU A 13 -1.45 -16.04 -10.85
CA LEU A 13 -0.17 -15.39 -11.09
C LEU A 13 0.11 -15.19 -12.59
N SER A 14 -0.42 -16.06 -13.45
CA SER A 14 -0.14 -16.08 -14.90
C SER A 14 -0.42 -14.77 -15.63
N GLY A 15 -1.24 -13.87 -15.09
CA GLY A 15 -1.51 -12.58 -15.72
C GLY A 15 -0.42 -11.55 -15.54
N TRP A 16 0.29 -11.55 -14.40
CA TRP A 16 1.47 -10.72 -14.22
C TRP A 16 2.74 -11.38 -14.77
N THR A 17 2.78 -12.72 -14.81
CA THR A 17 4.03 -13.48 -14.94
C THR A 17 4.29 -14.05 -16.33
N THR A 18 3.56 -13.68 -17.38
CA THR A 18 3.71 -14.33 -18.70
C THR A 18 4.49 -13.53 -19.72
N THR A 19 4.54 -12.20 -19.61
CA THR A 19 5.26 -11.35 -20.57
C THR A 19 6.42 -10.62 -19.89
N TRP A 20 7.63 -10.81 -20.40
CA TRP A 20 8.75 -9.93 -20.06
C TRP A 20 8.62 -8.62 -20.86
N PRO A 21 8.92 -7.44 -20.29
CA PRO A 21 9.45 -7.18 -18.94
C PRO A 21 8.39 -6.92 -17.86
N THR A 22 7.09 -7.01 -18.15
CA THR A 22 6.02 -6.79 -17.14
C THR A 22 6.09 -7.73 -15.93
N GLN A 23 6.63 -8.94 -16.12
CA GLN A 23 6.99 -9.88 -15.04
C GLN A 23 7.84 -9.25 -13.93
N LEU A 24 8.69 -8.26 -14.25
CA LEU A 24 9.55 -7.59 -13.29
C LEU A 24 8.74 -6.93 -12.17
N LEU A 25 7.61 -6.30 -12.49
CA LEU A 25 6.74 -5.67 -11.50
C LEU A 25 6.17 -6.69 -10.53
N ALA A 26 5.79 -7.87 -11.04
CA ALA A 26 5.32 -8.98 -10.22
C ALA A 26 6.41 -9.45 -9.25
N ILE A 27 7.64 -9.62 -9.75
CA ILE A 27 8.79 -10.04 -8.95
C ILE A 27 9.06 -9.00 -7.85
N ILE A 28 9.05 -7.72 -8.18
CA ILE A 28 9.24 -6.63 -7.22
C ILE A 28 8.19 -6.70 -6.10
N TRP A 29 6.91 -6.85 -6.43
CA TRP A 29 5.84 -6.97 -5.44
C TRP A 29 5.95 -8.24 -4.60
N ILE A 30 6.29 -9.39 -5.19
CA ILE A 30 6.48 -10.65 -4.46
C ILE A 30 7.65 -10.54 -3.49
N LEU A 31 8.81 -10.05 -3.95
CA LEU A 31 9.99 -9.80 -3.10
C LEU A 31 9.65 -8.84 -1.97
N TRP A 32 8.90 -7.78 -2.27
CA TRP A 32 8.44 -6.83 -1.26
C TRP A 32 7.53 -7.50 -0.23
N VAL A 33 6.48 -8.23 -0.63
CA VAL A 33 5.59 -8.94 0.30
C VAL A 33 6.38 -9.92 1.17
N MET A 34 7.27 -10.72 0.57
CA MET A 34 8.12 -11.65 1.32
C MET A 34 8.98 -10.92 2.35
N SER A 35 9.67 -9.85 1.94
CA SER A 35 10.48 -9.03 2.85
C SER A 35 9.64 -8.41 3.98
N TRP A 36 8.41 -7.98 3.66
CA TRP A 36 7.51 -7.32 4.60
C TRP A 36 7.04 -8.29 5.69
N VAL A 37 6.62 -9.50 5.26
CA VAL A 37 6.19 -10.60 6.12
C VAL A 37 7.35 -11.09 6.99
N LEU A 38 8.54 -11.29 6.43
CA LEU A 38 9.72 -11.71 7.20
C LEU A 38 10.02 -10.73 8.34
N ALA A 39 10.01 -9.42 8.06
CA ALA A 39 10.22 -8.42 9.11
C ALA A 39 9.01 -8.25 10.05
N SER A 40 7.82 -8.77 9.72
CA SER A 40 6.67 -8.72 10.63
C SER A 40 6.86 -9.64 11.84
N PHE A 41 7.69 -10.68 11.72
CA PHE A 41 8.08 -11.52 12.84
C PHE A 41 8.98 -10.80 13.86
N TRP A 42 9.61 -9.68 13.49
CA TRP A 42 10.38 -8.84 14.40
C TRP A 42 9.54 -7.82 15.19
N SER A 43 8.33 -7.50 14.73
CA SER A 43 7.45 -6.58 15.45
C SER A 43 6.58 -7.33 16.45
N GLY A 44 6.60 -6.90 17.71
CA GLY A 44 5.86 -7.51 18.82
C GLY A 44 4.36 -7.71 18.54
N GLN A 45 3.80 -8.73 19.20
CA GLN A 45 2.45 -9.23 18.97
C GLN A 45 1.38 -8.13 19.00
N THR A 46 0.60 -8.07 17.94
CA THR A 46 -0.52 -7.15 17.79
C THR A 46 -1.73 -7.69 18.53
N LYS A 47 -2.31 -6.93 19.49
CA LYS A 47 -3.58 -7.32 20.13
C LYS A 47 -4.69 -7.37 19.07
N LYS A 48 -5.43 -8.48 19.04
CA LYS A 48 -6.50 -8.78 18.09
C LYS A 48 -7.61 -7.72 18.18
N HIS A 49 -7.72 -6.86 17.17
CA HIS A 49 -8.77 -5.84 17.11
C HIS A 49 -10.09 -6.48 16.64
N VAL A 50 -11.19 -6.20 17.35
CA VAL A 50 -12.55 -6.61 16.95
C VAL A 50 -12.93 -5.85 15.69
N MET A 51 -13.53 -6.51 14.69
CA MET A 51 -13.95 -5.84 13.46
C MET A 51 -15.07 -4.82 13.77
N THR A 52 -14.73 -3.53 13.83
CA THR A 52 -15.70 -2.46 14.05
C THR A 52 -16.29 -2.00 12.72
N TRP A 53 -17.50 -1.44 12.75
CA TRP A 53 -18.15 -0.84 11.56
C TRP A 53 -17.31 0.27 10.92
N GLU A 54 -16.51 0.98 11.71
CA GLU A 54 -15.56 1.98 11.20
C GLU A 54 -14.43 1.32 10.40
N SER A 55 -14.02 0.11 10.79
CA SER A 55 -13.01 -0.63 10.05
C SER A 55 -13.49 -1.12 8.68
N LEU A 56 -14.78 -1.38 8.53
CA LEU A 56 -15.36 -1.80 7.25
C LEU A 56 -15.29 -0.69 6.20
N LYS A 57 -15.38 0.58 6.60
CA LYS A 57 -15.36 1.74 5.67
C LYS A 57 -14.08 1.84 4.86
N TYR A 58 -12.92 1.58 5.48
CA TYR A 58 -11.65 1.58 4.75
C TYR A 58 -11.31 0.20 4.17
N ARG A 59 -11.77 -0.90 4.78
CA ARG A 59 -11.52 -2.26 4.28
C ARG A 59 -12.27 -2.57 2.99
N SER A 60 -13.52 -2.11 2.84
CA SER A 60 -14.31 -2.39 1.64
C SER A 60 -13.67 -1.87 0.34
N PRO A 61 -13.23 -0.59 0.22
CA PRO A 61 -12.55 -0.15 -0.99
C PRO A 61 -11.20 -0.85 -1.20
N ILE A 62 -10.47 -1.21 -0.13
CA ILE A 62 -9.22 -1.99 -0.26
C ILE A 62 -9.51 -3.38 -0.82
N LEU A 63 -10.53 -4.08 -0.31
CA LEU A 63 -10.87 -5.43 -0.75
C LEU A 63 -11.39 -5.44 -2.19
N VAL A 64 -12.34 -4.56 -2.51
CA VAL A 64 -12.86 -4.43 -3.88
C VAL A 64 -11.73 -4.00 -4.82
N GLY A 65 -10.91 -3.04 -4.41
CA GLY A 65 -9.77 -2.58 -5.18
C GLY A 65 -8.73 -3.69 -5.40
N ALA A 66 -8.43 -4.50 -4.39
CA ALA A 66 -7.52 -5.63 -4.49
C ALA A 66 -8.06 -6.69 -5.47
N ILE A 67 -9.36 -6.99 -5.44
CA ILE A 67 -9.99 -7.90 -6.41
C ILE A 67 -9.85 -7.35 -7.83
N LEU A 68 -10.16 -6.07 -8.06
CA LEU A 68 -10.01 -5.46 -9.37
C LEU A 68 -8.55 -5.38 -9.84
N PHE A 69 -7.61 -5.20 -8.92
CA PHE A 69 -6.19 -5.13 -9.22
C PHE A 69 -5.57 -6.49 -9.56
N LEU A 70 -6.26 -7.60 -9.28
CA LEU A 70 -5.80 -8.93 -9.70
C LEU A 70 -5.89 -9.07 -11.23
N PRO A 71 -4.85 -9.60 -11.91
CA PRO A 71 -4.87 -9.80 -13.36
C PRO A 71 -5.94 -10.77 -13.80
N LEU A 72 -6.31 -11.68 -12.91
CA LEU A 72 -7.39 -12.62 -13.16
C LEU A 72 -8.67 -11.88 -13.48
N THR A 73 -8.95 -10.76 -12.82
CA THR A 73 -10.16 -9.97 -13.05
C THR A 73 -10.16 -9.38 -14.45
N GLY A 74 -9.05 -8.75 -14.88
CA GLY A 74 -8.90 -8.27 -16.25
C GLY A 74 -9.01 -9.40 -17.29
N LYS A 75 -8.41 -10.57 -17.02
CA LYS A 75 -8.51 -11.75 -17.91
C LYS A 75 -9.93 -12.30 -18.02
N VAL A 76 -10.64 -12.46 -16.91
CA VAL A 76 -12.02 -12.97 -16.87
C VAL A 76 -12.96 -12.01 -17.60
N LEU A 77 -12.73 -10.70 -17.48
CA LEU A 77 -13.48 -9.67 -18.18
C LEU A 77 -13.05 -9.50 -19.65
N GLY A 78 -12.04 -10.22 -20.12
CA GLY A 78 -11.55 -10.14 -21.50
C GLY A 78 -10.92 -8.78 -21.84
N GLU A 79 -10.41 -8.06 -20.85
CA GLU A 79 -9.83 -6.74 -21.05
C GLU A 79 -8.55 -6.81 -21.87
N LYS A 80 -8.41 -5.87 -22.80
CA LYS A 80 -7.14 -5.58 -23.47
C LYS A 80 -6.52 -4.34 -22.84
N PRO A 81 -5.19 -4.29 -22.66
CA PRO A 81 -4.53 -3.08 -22.20
C PRO A 81 -4.90 -1.90 -23.10
N LEU A 82 -5.28 -0.78 -22.49
CA LEU A 82 -5.57 0.48 -23.18
C LEU A 82 -4.31 1.04 -23.85
N TRP A 83 -3.15 0.76 -23.27
CA TRP A 83 -1.83 1.08 -23.80
C TRP A 83 -0.82 0.01 -23.40
N GLN A 84 0.32 0.01 -24.08
CA GLN A 84 1.46 -0.85 -23.78
C GLN A 84 2.74 -0.03 -23.83
N PHE A 85 3.62 -0.24 -22.86
CA PHE A 85 4.94 0.36 -22.84
C PHE A 85 5.96 -0.59 -23.46
N GLY A 86 6.89 -0.04 -24.25
CA GLY A 86 8.10 -0.76 -24.63
C GLY A 86 8.99 -1.07 -23.41
N SER A 87 10.02 -1.89 -23.61
CA SER A 87 10.85 -2.39 -22.50
C SER A 87 11.46 -1.29 -21.63
N LEU A 88 11.94 -0.23 -22.25
CA LEU A 88 12.48 0.94 -21.54
C LEU A 88 11.43 1.59 -20.63
N GLY A 89 10.19 1.75 -21.13
CA GLY A 89 9.09 2.31 -20.35
C GLY A 89 8.77 1.45 -19.13
N ILE A 90 8.74 0.13 -19.28
CA ILE A 90 8.53 -0.79 -18.15
C ILE A 90 9.68 -0.72 -17.13
N TYR A 91 10.94 -0.60 -17.57
CA TYR A 91 12.06 -0.42 -16.62
C TYR A 91 11.97 0.89 -15.84
N VAL A 92 11.59 1.99 -16.50
CA VAL A 92 11.35 3.27 -15.81
C VAL A 92 10.24 3.13 -14.78
N LEU A 93 9.11 2.52 -15.15
CA LEU A 93 7.99 2.28 -14.24
C LEU A 93 8.41 1.36 -13.08
N ALA A 94 9.21 0.33 -13.33
CA ALA A 94 9.76 -0.54 -12.29
C ALA A 94 10.66 0.22 -11.31
N CYS A 95 11.50 1.14 -11.80
CA CYS A 95 12.29 2.03 -10.93
C CYS A 95 11.40 2.92 -10.05
N LEU A 96 10.29 3.44 -10.59
CA LEU A 96 9.32 4.23 -9.82
C LEU A 96 8.62 3.39 -8.74
N VAL A 97 8.26 2.14 -9.05
CA VAL A 97 7.70 1.20 -8.05
C VAL A 97 8.72 0.90 -6.96
N LEU A 98 9.98 0.66 -7.33
CA LEU A 98 11.07 0.45 -6.38
C LEU A 98 11.27 1.67 -5.47
N ALA A 99 11.24 2.89 -6.02
CA ALA A 99 11.32 4.12 -5.22
C ALA A 99 10.18 4.21 -4.19
N GLY A 100 8.94 3.87 -4.58
CA GLY A 100 7.80 3.81 -3.65
C GLY A 100 7.98 2.74 -2.56
N ILE A 101 8.48 1.55 -2.93
CA ILE A 101 8.80 0.48 -1.97
C ILE A 101 9.91 0.88 -1.01
N SER A 102 10.97 1.52 -1.51
CA SER A 102 12.06 2.04 -0.67
C SER A 102 11.54 3.08 0.31
N PHE A 103 10.63 3.97 -0.11
CA PHE A 103 9.99 4.94 0.79
C PHE A 103 9.15 4.26 1.87
N THR A 104 8.43 3.20 1.49
CA THR A 104 7.68 2.35 2.43
C THR A 104 8.59 1.75 3.50
N TRP A 105 9.73 1.20 3.08
CA TRP A 105 10.72 0.62 3.99
C TRP A 105 11.40 1.67 4.87
N TRP A 106 11.71 2.85 4.32
CA TRP A 106 12.26 3.95 5.11
C TRP A 106 11.31 4.33 6.25
N GLY A 107 10.01 4.48 5.96
CA GLY A 107 9.00 4.71 6.99
C GLY A 107 9.00 3.63 8.07
N ARG A 108 8.98 2.34 7.68
CA ARG A 108 8.97 1.23 8.62
C ARG A 108 10.21 1.17 9.51
N ILE A 109 11.39 1.28 8.92
CA ILE A 109 12.67 1.22 9.64
C ILE A 109 12.80 2.41 10.58
N HIS A 110 12.42 3.60 10.13
CA HIS A 110 12.49 4.83 10.93
C HIS A 110 11.55 4.79 12.13
N LEU A 111 10.36 4.21 11.98
CA LEU A 111 9.42 4.04 13.09
C LEU A 111 9.90 2.95 14.08
N GLY A 112 10.69 1.97 13.61
CA GLY A 112 11.38 0.99 14.45
C GLY A 112 10.44 0.29 15.45
N ARG A 113 10.78 0.33 16.74
CA ARG A 113 9.97 -0.27 17.83
C ARG A 113 8.56 0.31 17.96
N PHE A 114 8.30 1.51 17.43
CA PHE A 114 6.98 2.13 17.46
C PHE A 114 6.08 1.63 16.33
N TRP A 115 6.60 0.88 15.36
CA TRP A 115 5.81 0.23 14.32
C TRP A 115 4.94 -0.92 14.83
N SER A 116 3.66 -0.93 14.42
CA SER A 116 2.69 -1.98 14.72
C SER A 116 1.78 -2.19 13.50
N ASN A 117 1.36 -3.44 13.28
CA ASN A 117 0.41 -3.77 12.22
C ASN A 117 -1.03 -3.32 12.54
N ALA A 118 -1.34 -3.08 13.82
CA ALA A 118 -2.60 -2.45 14.22
C ALA A 118 -2.36 -1.18 15.00
N ILE A 119 -3.40 -0.38 15.02
CA ILE A 119 -3.55 0.80 15.86
C ILE A 119 -3.59 0.30 17.30
N THR A 120 -2.46 0.38 18.00
CA THR A 120 -2.29 -0.16 19.35
C THR A 120 -1.60 0.87 20.21
N HIS A 121 -2.14 1.06 21.42
CA HIS A 121 -1.50 1.87 22.43
C HIS A 121 -0.08 1.36 22.72
N LYS A 122 0.91 2.25 22.67
CA LYS A 122 2.29 1.94 23.06
C LYS A 122 2.68 2.85 24.21
N GLU A 123 3.13 2.27 25.32
CA GLU A 123 3.66 3.06 26.43
C GLU A 123 4.81 3.96 25.95
N GLY A 124 4.73 5.27 26.25
CA GLY A 124 5.70 6.26 25.77
C GLY A 124 5.57 6.62 24.28
N HIS A 125 4.40 6.42 23.67
CA HIS A 125 4.16 6.85 22.29
C HIS A 125 4.37 8.37 22.18
N GLN A 126 5.24 8.78 21.26
CA GLN A 126 5.54 10.18 20.98
C GLN A 126 5.41 10.40 19.48
N VAL A 127 5.09 11.63 19.09
CA VAL A 127 5.06 12.00 17.67
C VAL A 127 6.47 11.90 17.11
N ILE A 128 6.67 11.05 16.11
CA ILE A 128 7.90 10.99 15.33
C ILE A 128 7.67 11.85 14.09
N ASP A 129 8.35 13.00 14.03
CA ASP A 129 8.24 13.97 12.93
C ASP A 129 9.56 14.13 12.14
N THR A 130 10.49 13.19 12.31
CA THR A 130 11.79 13.19 11.64
C THR A 130 11.86 12.18 10.50
N GLY A 131 12.87 12.31 9.64
CA GLY A 131 13.07 11.41 8.51
C GLY A 131 11.89 11.44 7.53
N PRO A 132 11.33 10.29 7.11
CA PRO A 132 10.24 10.25 6.14
C PRO A 132 8.94 10.81 6.72
N TYR A 133 8.78 10.78 8.05
CA TYR A 133 7.66 11.38 8.76
C TYR A 133 7.74 12.91 8.84
N GLY A 134 8.90 13.51 8.55
CA GLY A 134 8.99 14.96 8.35
C GLY A 134 8.48 15.41 6.97
N LEU A 135 8.39 14.49 6.01
CA LEU A 135 7.95 14.77 4.63
C LEU A 135 6.45 14.59 4.48
N VAL A 136 5.93 13.47 4.98
CA VAL A 136 4.50 13.12 4.98
C VAL A 136 4.17 12.33 6.25
N ARG A 137 2.96 12.44 6.77
CA ARG A 137 2.57 11.78 8.02
C ARG A 137 2.45 10.27 7.88
N HIS A 138 2.15 9.78 6.68
CA HIS A 138 1.98 8.36 6.37
C HIS A 138 2.91 7.90 5.24
N PRO A 139 4.24 7.86 5.45
CA PRO A 139 5.18 7.53 4.38
C PRO A 139 5.04 6.10 3.86
N ILE A 140 4.66 5.16 4.74
CA ILE A 140 4.36 3.77 4.36
C ILE A 140 3.20 3.72 3.35
N TYR A 141 2.09 4.41 3.63
CA TYR A 141 0.95 4.43 2.70
C TYR A 141 1.26 5.20 1.44
N THR A 142 2.02 6.28 1.55
CA THR A 142 2.46 7.08 0.40
C THR A 142 3.25 6.23 -0.60
N GLY A 143 4.24 5.46 -0.11
CA GLY A 143 5.04 4.57 -0.94
C GLY A 143 4.22 3.46 -1.60
N LEU A 144 3.29 2.85 -0.86
CA LEU A 144 2.40 1.80 -1.38
C LEU A 144 1.41 2.33 -2.42
N ILE A 145 0.78 3.47 -2.16
CA ILE A 145 -0.13 4.13 -3.09
C ILE A 145 0.60 4.46 -4.40
N ALA A 146 1.78 5.08 -4.30
CA ALA A 146 2.59 5.38 -5.47
C ALA A 146 2.95 4.11 -6.27
N GLY A 147 3.41 3.06 -5.60
CA GLY A 147 3.72 1.78 -6.24
C GLY A 147 2.52 1.15 -6.95
N MET A 148 1.34 1.18 -6.32
CA MET A 148 0.10 0.61 -6.88
C MET A 148 -0.40 1.40 -8.09
N LEU A 149 -0.39 2.74 -8.01
CA LEU A 149 -0.78 3.61 -9.12
C LEU A 149 0.14 3.42 -10.34
N VAL A 150 1.46 3.42 -10.11
CA VAL A 150 2.45 3.17 -11.18
C VAL A 150 2.26 1.78 -11.79
N THR A 151 2.01 0.77 -10.96
CA THR A 151 1.76 -0.60 -11.43
C THR A 151 0.45 -0.68 -12.24
N GLY A 152 -0.62 -0.03 -11.79
CA GLY A 152 -1.87 0.06 -12.54
C GLY A 152 -1.70 0.74 -13.90
N ILE A 153 -0.89 1.79 -13.97
CA ILE A 153 -0.49 2.44 -15.22
C ILE A 153 0.31 1.48 -16.10
N ALA A 154 1.27 0.73 -15.54
CA ALA A 154 2.08 -0.20 -16.30
C ALA A 154 1.25 -1.33 -16.94
N VAL A 155 0.22 -1.82 -16.23
CA VAL A 155 -0.74 -2.82 -16.74
C VAL A 155 -1.67 -2.22 -17.78
N GLY A 156 -2.12 -0.98 -17.56
CA GLY A 156 -2.93 -0.22 -18.51
C GLY A 156 -4.34 -0.77 -18.75
N THR A 157 -4.85 -1.65 -17.87
CA THR A 157 -6.25 -2.11 -17.94
C THR A 157 -7.15 -1.27 -17.03
N VAL A 158 -8.43 -1.17 -17.40
CA VAL A 158 -9.42 -0.39 -16.63
C VAL A 158 -9.55 -0.95 -15.21
N THR A 159 -9.62 -2.27 -15.08
CA THR A 159 -9.66 -2.96 -13.77
C THR A 159 -8.44 -2.66 -12.89
N ALA A 160 -7.23 -2.69 -13.44
CA ALA A 160 -6.01 -2.41 -12.67
C ALA A 160 -5.96 -0.95 -12.21
N MET A 161 -6.37 0.00 -13.06
CA MET A 161 -6.43 1.41 -12.69
C MET A 161 -7.49 1.68 -11.62
N LEU A 162 -8.71 1.16 -11.79
CA LEU A 162 -9.79 1.29 -10.80
C LEU A 162 -9.42 0.61 -9.48
N GLY A 163 -8.79 -0.57 -9.56
CA GLY A 163 -8.26 -1.29 -8.41
C GLY A 163 -7.26 -0.45 -7.62
N ALA A 164 -6.25 0.11 -8.31
CA ALA A 164 -5.26 0.99 -7.69
C ALA A 164 -5.90 2.24 -7.06
N ALA A 165 -6.87 2.87 -7.74
CA ALA A 165 -7.58 4.03 -7.22
C ALA A 165 -8.39 3.71 -5.96
N LEU A 166 -9.11 2.58 -5.94
CA LEU A 166 -9.89 2.15 -4.77
C LEU A 166 -9.00 1.75 -3.58
N ILE A 167 -7.89 1.05 -3.83
CA ILE A 167 -6.94 0.77 -2.74
C ILE A 167 -6.37 2.08 -2.19
N SER A 168 -6.03 3.04 -3.06
CA SER A 168 -5.52 4.35 -2.65
C SER A 168 -6.54 5.11 -1.79
N LEU A 169 -7.81 5.11 -2.19
CA LEU A 169 -8.90 5.67 -1.40
C LEU A 169 -9.00 5.00 -0.04
N GLY A 170 -8.99 3.67 0.00
CA GLY A 170 -9.07 2.91 1.23
C GLY A 170 -7.88 3.15 2.18
N MET A 171 -6.66 3.25 1.64
CA MET A 171 -5.49 3.65 2.42
C MET A 171 -5.61 5.07 2.95
N GLY A 172 -6.14 6.01 2.17
CA GLY A 172 -6.42 7.37 2.63
C GLY A 172 -7.45 7.43 3.75
N LEU A 173 -8.53 6.65 3.66
CA LEU A 173 -9.51 6.52 4.74
C LEU A 173 -8.90 5.89 5.99
N LYS A 174 -8.08 4.86 5.83
CA LYS A 174 -7.35 4.23 6.93
C LYS A 174 -6.41 5.23 7.60
N ALA A 175 -5.64 5.99 6.83
CA ALA A 175 -4.75 7.04 7.33
C ALA A 175 -5.51 8.04 8.20
N ARG A 176 -6.65 8.57 7.72
CA ARG A 176 -7.47 9.52 8.50
C ARG A 176 -7.98 8.93 9.81
N MET A 177 -8.39 7.66 9.80
CA MET A 177 -8.82 6.98 11.02
C MET A 177 -7.66 6.81 12.01
N GLU A 178 -6.46 6.52 11.52
CA GLU A 178 -5.23 6.48 12.32
C GLU A 178 -4.91 7.84 12.94
N GLU A 179 -5.07 8.94 12.20
CA GLU A 179 -4.88 10.29 12.74
C GLU A 179 -5.88 10.63 13.84
N GLY A 180 -7.15 10.22 13.69
CA GLY A 180 -8.17 10.39 14.73
C GLY A 180 -7.81 9.65 16.02
N PHE A 181 -7.33 8.41 15.90
CA PHE A 181 -6.86 7.63 17.05
C PHE A 181 -5.62 8.26 17.70
N LEU A 182 -4.62 8.65 16.90
CA LEU A 182 -3.40 9.28 17.40
C LEU A 182 -3.69 10.62 18.09
N THR A 183 -4.67 11.38 17.58
CA THR A 183 -5.13 12.61 18.22
C THR A 183 -5.76 12.34 19.59
N ALA A 184 -6.56 11.28 19.70
CA ALA A 184 -7.18 10.87 20.96
C ALA A 184 -6.17 10.33 21.98
N GLU A 185 -5.14 9.62 21.53
CA GLU A 185 -4.11 9.03 22.39
C GLU A 185 -3.03 10.04 22.82
N LEU A 186 -2.50 10.83 21.88
CA LEU A 186 -1.38 11.76 22.11
C LEU A 186 -1.84 13.17 22.52
N GLY A 187 -3.14 13.44 22.44
CA GLY A 187 -3.72 14.76 22.69
C GLY A 187 -3.75 15.66 21.44
N ALA A 188 -4.81 16.45 21.35
CA ALA A 188 -5.10 17.30 20.20
C ALA A 188 -4.01 18.34 19.92
N ASP A 189 -3.36 18.87 20.95
CA ASP A 189 -2.33 19.90 20.80
C ASP A 189 -1.01 19.34 20.27
N ALA A 190 -0.56 18.21 20.84
CA ALA A 190 0.70 17.58 20.44
C ALA A 190 0.63 17.08 18.99
N TYR A 191 -0.38 16.27 18.66
CA TYR A 191 -0.55 15.74 17.30
C TYR A 191 -1.00 16.82 16.30
N GLY A 192 -1.86 17.75 16.72
CA GLY A 192 -2.30 18.86 15.88
C GLY A 192 -1.16 19.77 15.45
N SER A 193 -0.15 20.00 16.30
CA SER A 193 1.05 20.75 15.94
C SER A 193 1.85 20.11 14.81
N TYR A 194 1.84 18.77 14.75
CA TYR A 194 2.48 17.99 13.70
C TYR A 194 1.65 18.01 12.41
N CYS A 195 0.33 17.82 12.49
CA CYS A 195 -0.57 17.93 11.35
C CYS A 195 -0.47 19.28 10.63
N ARG A 196 -0.28 20.38 11.38
CA ARG A 196 -0.08 21.72 10.81
C ARG A 196 1.23 21.90 10.04
N ARG A 197 2.25 21.08 10.30
CA ARG A 197 3.57 21.18 9.67
C ARG A 197 3.75 20.22 8.51
N VAL A 198 3.24 18.99 8.64
CA VAL A 198 3.53 17.88 7.72
C VAL A 198 2.25 17.42 7.01
N PRO A 199 2.22 17.30 5.68
CA PRO A 199 1.03 16.83 4.93
C PRO A 199 0.75 15.33 5.13
N MET A 200 -0.50 14.89 4.92
CA MET A 200 -0.91 13.51 5.21
C MET A 200 -0.20 12.45 4.35
N LEU A 201 -0.31 12.56 3.02
CA LEU A 201 0.12 11.53 2.06
C LEU A 201 0.96 12.08 0.90
N ILE A 202 0.58 13.21 0.33
CA ILE A 202 1.29 13.76 -0.82
C ILE A 202 2.11 14.95 -0.30
N PRO A 203 3.46 14.92 -0.45
CA PRO A 203 4.26 16.11 -0.17
C PRO A 203 3.67 17.22 -1.07
N PHE A 204 3.38 18.40 -0.51
CA PHE A 204 2.78 19.55 -1.21
C PHE A 204 1.23 19.65 -1.28
N LEU A 205 0.45 18.66 -0.82
CA LEU A 205 -1.01 18.83 -0.68
C LEU A 205 -1.43 19.55 0.61
N PRO A 206 -2.67 20.10 0.69
CA PRO A 206 -3.19 20.78 1.88
C PRO A 206 -3.07 19.91 3.13
N ARG A 207 -2.72 20.56 4.24
CA ARG A 207 -2.42 19.93 5.53
C ARG A 207 -3.68 19.60 6.34
N THR A 208 -4.73 19.13 5.67
CA THR A 208 -6.01 18.72 6.30
C THR A 208 -5.84 17.52 7.20
#